data_AF-B4S873-F1
#
_entry.id   AF-B4S873-F1
#
_cell.length_a   1.000
_cell.length_b   1.000
_cell.length_c   1.000
_cell.angle_alpha   90.00
_cell.angle_beta   90.00
_cell.angle_gamma   90.00
#
_symmetry.space_group_name_H-M   'P 1'
#
loop_
_entity.id
_entity.type
_entity.pdbx_description
1 polymer ?
#
loop_
_entity_poly.entity_id
_entity_poly.type
_entity_poly.pdbx_seq_one_letter_code
_entity_poly.pdbx_strand_id
1 'polypeptide(L)'
;MKNHDQDFLASLHQKFRHFRQLIEERGPEMAREAAIEASVPQQIELMTPFIADATLAEGFQRAIPFFEKIGMEMEVLDISNNGKDAVLEIQKYCPYLGIAQEYGFSTPCQVICDIDVAAIGRAFADMNGTILCRQASGDCVCVFKYER
;
A
#
# COMPACT_ATOMS: atom_id res chain seq x y z
N MET A 1 -8.42 19.70 -7.19
CA MET A 1 -7.32 18.71 -7.24
C MET A 1 -6.34 19.07 -6.13
N LYS A 2 -6.05 18.15 -5.21
CA LYS A 2 -4.98 18.37 -4.23
C LYS A 2 -3.65 18.46 -5.02
N ASN A 3 -2.78 19.42 -4.70
CA ASN A 3 -1.47 19.53 -5.36
C ASN A 3 -0.64 18.30 -4.96
N HIS A 4 -0.35 17.44 -5.92
CA HIS A 4 0.56 16.32 -5.70
C HIS A 4 2.00 16.84 -5.78
N ASP A 5 2.84 16.40 -4.86
CA ASP A 5 4.29 16.61 -4.93
C ASP A 5 4.83 16.03 -6.25
N GLN A 6 5.60 16.83 -6.99
CA GLN A 6 6.13 16.40 -8.29
C GLN A 6 7.11 15.24 -8.15
N ASP A 7 7.84 15.18 -7.04
CA ASP A 7 8.79 14.09 -6.77
C ASP A 7 8.03 12.79 -6.49
N PHE A 8 6.90 12.87 -5.78
CA PHE A 8 6.00 11.75 -5.57
C PHE A 8 5.44 11.21 -6.90
N LEU A 9 4.93 12.09 -7.77
CA LEU A 9 4.45 11.67 -9.08
C LEU A 9 5.56 11.02 -9.92
N ALA A 10 6.77 11.59 -9.93
CA ALA A 10 7.89 11.03 -10.67
C ALA A 10 8.26 9.61 -10.19
N SER A 11 8.37 9.42 -8.86
CA SER A 11 8.64 8.10 -8.26
C SER A 11 7.54 7.08 -8.57
N LEU A 12 6.29 7.52 -8.60
CA LEU A 12 5.15 6.68 -8.96
C LEU A 12 5.26 6.20 -10.42
N HIS A 13 5.45 7.11 -11.37
CA HIS A 13 5.65 6.77 -12.78
C HIS A 13 6.84 5.82 -12.98
N GLN A 14 7.91 5.98 -12.19
CA GLN A 14 9.05 5.07 -12.20
C GLN A 14 8.68 3.66 -11.71
N LYS A 15 7.91 3.53 -10.62
CA LYS A 15 7.46 2.23 -10.08
C LYS A 15 6.65 1.45 -11.13
N PHE A 16 5.72 2.11 -11.81
CA PHE A 16 4.94 1.50 -12.89
C PHE A 16 5.78 1.09 -14.10
N ARG A 17 6.69 1.95 -14.56
CA ARG A 17 7.61 1.63 -15.67
C ARG A 17 8.48 0.44 -15.35
N HIS A 18 9.07 0.42 -14.15
CA HIS A 18 9.95 -0.65 -13.71
C HIS A 18 9.21 -1.98 -13.61
N PHE A 19 8.00 -1.98 -13.04
CA PHE A 19 7.20 -3.19 -12.96
C PHE A 19 6.81 -3.72 -14.35
N ARG A 20 6.45 -2.84 -15.28
CA ARG A 20 6.19 -3.23 -16.67
C ARG A 20 7.40 -3.89 -17.33
N GLN A 21 8.59 -3.32 -17.13
CA GLN A 21 9.84 -3.90 -17.64
C GLN A 21 10.11 -5.28 -17.05
N LEU A 22 9.91 -5.48 -15.74
CA LEU A 22 10.06 -6.79 -15.10
C LEU A 22 9.12 -7.84 -15.71
N ILE A 23 7.88 -7.46 -16.04
CA ILE A 23 6.91 -8.36 -16.69
C ILE A 23 7.42 -8.79 -18.07
N GLU A 24 7.96 -7.85 -18.85
CA GLU A 24 8.48 -8.12 -20.19
C GLU A 24 9.73 -9.02 -20.16
N GLU A 25 10.58 -8.85 -19.15
CA GLU A 25 11.82 -9.63 -19.01
C GLU A 25 11.60 -11.04 -18.43
N ARG A 26 10.67 -11.18 -17.47
CA ARG A 26 10.59 -12.38 -16.61
C ARG A 26 9.20 -13.03 -16.56
N GLY A 27 8.21 -12.40 -17.16
CA GLY A 27 6.81 -12.79 -17.04
C GLY A 27 6.13 -12.28 -15.76
N PRO A 28 4.78 -12.27 -15.72
CA PRO A 28 4.02 -11.59 -14.68
C PRO A 28 4.26 -12.10 -13.25
N GLU A 29 4.35 -13.41 -13.08
CA GLU A 29 4.50 -14.02 -11.75
C GLU A 29 5.86 -13.72 -11.14
N MET A 30 6.94 -13.91 -11.91
CA MET A 30 8.31 -13.61 -11.45
C MET A 30 8.52 -12.11 -11.25
N ALA A 31 7.90 -11.26 -12.08
CA ALA A 31 7.94 -9.82 -11.89
C ALA A 31 7.29 -9.41 -10.57
N ARG A 32 6.12 -9.98 -10.26
CA ARG A 32 5.42 -9.76 -8.98
C ARG A 32 6.28 -10.18 -7.80
N GLU A 33 6.84 -11.38 -7.85
CA GLU A 33 7.69 -11.89 -6.78
C GLU A 33 8.91 -11.00 -6.53
N ALA A 34 9.63 -10.63 -7.60
CA ALA A 34 10.78 -9.74 -7.50
C ALA A 34 10.42 -8.35 -6.95
N ALA A 35 9.25 -7.81 -7.32
CA ALA A 35 8.79 -6.53 -6.83
C ALA A 35 8.40 -6.59 -5.34
N ILE A 36 7.82 -7.70 -4.88
CA ILE A 36 7.53 -7.94 -3.45
C ILE A 36 8.84 -8.01 -2.67
N GLU A 37 9.80 -8.82 -3.09
CA GLU A 37 11.10 -8.96 -2.42
C GLU A 37 11.82 -7.60 -2.30
N ALA A 38 11.84 -6.81 -3.38
CA ALA A 38 12.44 -5.49 -3.39
C ALA A 38 11.72 -4.48 -2.46
N SER A 39 10.43 -4.67 -2.21
CA SER A 39 9.64 -3.80 -1.34
C SER A 39 9.79 -4.12 0.15
N VAL A 40 10.20 -5.34 0.53
CA VAL A 40 10.33 -5.75 1.94
C VAL A 40 11.18 -4.78 2.77
N PRO A 41 12.42 -4.41 2.37
CA PRO A 41 13.22 -3.47 3.16
C PRO A 41 12.56 -2.08 3.27
N GLN A 42 11.86 -1.64 2.23
CA GLN A 42 11.15 -0.36 2.22
C GLN A 42 9.99 -0.36 3.22
N GLN A 43 9.24 -1.47 3.31
CA GLN A 43 8.15 -1.61 4.27
C GLN A 43 8.68 -1.64 5.71
N ILE A 44 9.82 -2.30 5.95
CA ILE A 44 10.49 -2.26 7.26
C ILE A 44 10.84 -0.82 7.63
N GLU A 45 11.54 -0.11 6.76
CA GLU A 45 11.97 1.28 6.99
C GLU A 45 10.79 2.22 7.22
N LEU A 46 9.73 2.09 6.41
CA LEU A 46 8.56 2.96 6.47
C LEU A 46 7.68 2.68 7.69
N MET A 47 7.40 1.41 8.01
CA MET A 47 6.40 1.06 9.03
C MET A 47 6.98 0.95 10.43
N THR A 48 8.22 0.46 10.60
CA THR A 48 8.82 0.20 11.92
C THR A 48 8.72 1.40 12.88
N PRO A 49 9.01 2.65 12.45
CA PRO A 49 8.91 3.82 13.33
C PRO A 49 7.52 4.07 13.91
N PHE A 50 6.48 3.54 13.27
CA PHE A 50 5.09 3.74 13.67
C PHE A 50 4.53 2.60 14.50
N ILE A 51 4.93 1.35 14.24
CA ILE A 51 4.27 0.16 14.80
C ILE A 51 5.10 -0.62 15.83
N ALA A 52 6.38 -0.29 16.03
CA ALA A 52 7.27 -1.04 16.94
C ALA A 52 6.80 -1.00 18.40
N ASP A 53 6.39 0.18 18.87
CA ASP A 53 6.03 0.43 20.28
C ASP A 53 4.60 1.01 20.43
N ALA A 54 3.68 0.60 19.56
CA ALA A 54 2.31 1.09 19.51
C ALA A 54 1.34 -0.01 19.05
N THR A 55 0.04 0.15 19.32
CA THR A 55 -0.95 -0.68 18.63
C THR A 55 -0.93 -0.38 17.13
N LEU A 56 -1.42 -1.29 16.29
CA LEU A 56 -1.53 -1.04 14.85
C LEU A 56 -2.37 0.21 14.59
N ALA A 57 -3.48 0.39 15.30
CA ALA A 57 -4.34 1.57 15.16
C ALA A 57 -3.59 2.88 15.47
N GLU A 58 -2.82 2.92 16.56
CA GLU A 58 -2.02 4.09 16.92
C GLU A 58 -0.91 4.36 15.89
N GLY A 59 -0.21 3.32 15.45
CA GLY A 59 0.85 3.44 14.45
C GLY A 59 0.32 3.96 13.12
N PHE A 60 -0.78 3.40 12.62
CA PHE A 60 -1.41 3.83 11.37
C PHE A 60 -1.94 5.26 11.49
N GLN A 61 -2.52 5.64 12.64
CA GLN A 61 -2.96 7.01 12.87
C GLN A 61 -1.80 8.01 12.81
N ARG A 62 -0.62 7.64 13.34
CA ARG A 62 0.61 8.48 13.27
C ARG A 62 1.13 8.63 11.84
N ALA A 63 0.86 7.68 10.96
CA ALA A 63 1.31 7.70 9.57
C ALA A 63 0.40 8.57 8.66
N ILE A 64 -0.84 8.89 9.07
CA ILE A 64 -1.79 9.66 8.25
C ILE A 64 -1.18 10.95 7.67
N PRO A 65 -0.49 11.82 8.44
CA PRO A 65 0.06 13.06 7.88
C PRO A 65 1.12 12.85 6.81
N PHE A 66 1.79 11.69 6.79
CA PHE A 66 2.74 11.34 5.72
C PHE A 66 1.99 11.06 4.42
N PHE A 67 0.92 10.27 4.49
CA PHE A 67 0.10 9.93 3.33
C PHE A 67 -0.74 11.10 2.80
N GLU A 68 -1.19 12.00 3.69
CA GLU A 68 -1.89 13.22 3.29
C GLU A 68 -1.02 14.13 2.40
N LYS A 69 0.30 14.19 2.64
CA LYS A 69 1.24 14.99 1.83
C LYS A 69 1.33 14.51 0.38
N ILE A 70 1.17 13.21 0.15
CA ILE A 70 1.15 12.63 -1.20
C ILE A 70 -0.25 12.63 -1.82
N GLY A 71 -1.21 13.26 -1.13
CA GLY A 71 -2.56 13.50 -1.62
C GLY A 71 -3.52 12.36 -1.33
N MET A 72 -3.19 11.41 -0.45
CA MET A 72 -4.16 10.43 0.05
C MET A 72 -5.10 11.06 1.07
N GLU A 73 -6.26 10.44 1.25
CA GLU A 73 -7.16 10.74 2.36
C GLU A 73 -7.57 9.41 2.97
N MET A 74 -7.35 9.28 4.27
CA MET A 74 -7.47 8.01 4.95
C MET A 74 -8.03 8.18 6.36
N GLU A 75 -8.71 7.14 6.82
CA GLU A 75 -9.25 7.01 8.16
C GLU A 75 -8.80 5.67 8.73
N VAL A 76 -8.54 5.64 10.03
CA VAL A 76 -8.06 4.46 10.73
C VAL A 76 -9.08 4.08 11.79
N LEU A 77 -9.50 2.82 11.79
CA LEU A 77 -10.43 2.28 12.78
C LEU A 77 -9.76 1.14 13.53
N ASP A 78 -9.66 1.29 14.84
CA ASP A 78 -9.26 0.21 15.73
C ASP A 78 -10.36 -0.85 15.79
N ILE A 79 -9.98 -2.10 15.47
CA ILE A 79 -10.86 -3.26 15.55
C ILE A 79 -10.28 -4.34 16.47
N SER A 80 -9.34 -3.95 17.34
CA SER A 80 -8.68 -4.83 18.30
C SER A 80 -9.69 -5.48 19.24
N ASN A 81 -9.59 -6.79 19.39
CA ASN A 81 -10.58 -7.63 20.03
C ASN A 81 -9.95 -8.99 20.38
N ASN A 82 -10.44 -9.67 21.41
CA ASN A 82 -10.05 -11.04 21.78
C ASN A 82 -8.52 -11.19 21.95
N GLY A 83 -7.86 -10.14 22.45
CA GLY A 83 -6.42 -10.12 22.65
C GLY A 83 -5.59 -10.02 21.37
N LYS A 84 -6.18 -9.66 20.23
CA LYS A 84 -5.49 -9.37 18.97
C LYS A 84 -5.43 -7.87 18.70
N ASP A 85 -4.27 -7.40 18.24
CA ASP A 85 -4.05 -6.04 17.78
C ASP A 85 -4.47 -5.99 16.30
N ALA A 86 -5.48 -5.19 15.97
CA ALA A 86 -6.05 -5.16 14.62
C ALA A 86 -6.59 -3.79 14.23
N VAL A 87 -6.41 -3.45 12.96
CA VAL A 87 -6.76 -2.15 12.40
C VAL A 87 -7.41 -2.29 11.03
N LEU A 88 -8.36 -1.40 10.75
CA LEU A 88 -8.81 -1.09 9.39
C LEU A 88 -8.22 0.24 8.95
N GLU A 89 -7.50 0.22 7.83
CA GLU A 89 -7.14 1.40 7.08
C GLU A 89 -8.19 1.62 5.98
N ILE A 90 -8.89 2.76 6.04
CA ILE A 90 -9.95 3.13 5.10
C ILE A 90 -9.44 4.28 4.25
N GLN A 91 -9.05 3.99 3.00
CA GLN A 91 -8.58 5.00 2.07
C GLN A 91 -9.76 5.56 1.25
N LYS A 92 -10.10 6.81 1.54
CA LYS A 92 -11.18 7.58 0.89
C LYS A 92 -10.77 8.13 -0.47
N TYR A 93 -9.49 8.50 -0.63
CA TYR A 93 -8.96 8.97 -1.91
C TYR A 93 -7.67 8.28 -2.28
N CYS A 94 -7.63 7.73 -3.50
CA CYS A 94 -6.47 7.07 -4.07
C CYS A 94 -5.88 7.90 -5.22
N PRO A 95 -4.66 8.46 -5.08
CA PRO A 95 -4.03 9.25 -6.13
C PRO A 95 -3.62 8.41 -7.34
N TYR A 96 -3.63 7.08 -7.21
CA TYR A 96 -3.12 6.15 -8.23
C TYR A 96 -4.16 5.71 -9.24
N LEU A 97 -5.45 5.99 -9.05
CA LEU A 97 -6.51 5.42 -9.89
C LEU A 97 -6.33 5.75 -11.39
N GLY A 98 -5.83 6.94 -11.71
CA GLY A 98 -5.66 7.38 -13.09
C GLY A 98 -4.41 6.84 -13.81
N ILE A 99 -3.39 6.38 -13.08
CA ILE A 99 -2.06 6.15 -13.69
C ILE A 99 -1.92 4.79 -14.38
N ALA A 100 -2.68 3.78 -13.94
CA ALA A 100 -2.46 2.40 -14.35
C ALA A 100 -2.60 2.18 -15.87
N GLN A 101 -3.54 2.90 -16.50
CA GLN A 101 -3.85 2.75 -17.92
C GLN A 101 -2.70 3.19 -18.82
N GLU A 102 -1.91 4.20 -18.41
CA GLU A 102 -0.75 4.69 -19.15
C GLU A 102 0.34 3.61 -19.35
N TYR A 103 0.33 2.58 -18.49
CA TYR A 103 1.29 1.49 -18.48
C TYR A 103 0.67 0.13 -18.85
N GLY A 104 -0.56 0.13 -19.35
CA GLY A 104 -1.27 -1.07 -19.80
C GLY A 104 -1.78 -1.97 -18.66
N PHE A 105 -1.99 -1.40 -17.48
CA PHE A 105 -2.54 -2.10 -16.33
C PHE A 105 -4.03 -1.81 -16.15
N SER A 106 -4.81 -2.83 -15.79
CA SER A 106 -6.25 -2.69 -15.51
C SER A 106 -6.51 -1.88 -14.23
N THR A 107 -5.66 -2.06 -13.21
CA THR A 107 -5.75 -1.33 -11.94
C THR A 107 -4.35 -0.96 -11.45
N PRO A 108 -4.22 0.11 -10.65
CA PRO A 108 -2.95 0.45 -10.01
C PRO A 108 -2.59 -0.51 -8.87
N CYS A 109 -3.58 -1.23 -8.32
CA CYS A 109 -3.43 -2.07 -7.14
C CYS A 109 -2.36 -3.15 -7.31
N GLN A 110 -2.25 -3.74 -8.49
CA GLN A 110 -1.27 -4.80 -8.77
C GLN A 110 0.20 -4.32 -8.67
N VAL A 111 0.43 -3.02 -8.80
CA VAL A 111 1.76 -2.39 -8.75
C VAL A 111 2.03 -1.77 -7.39
N ILE A 112 0.98 -1.42 -6.66
CA ILE A 112 1.06 -0.71 -5.38
C ILE A 112 0.60 -1.64 -4.26
N CYS A 113 -0.70 -1.66 -3.98
CA CYS A 113 -1.26 -2.28 -2.79
C CYS A 113 -1.02 -3.79 -2.71
N ASP A 114 -1.16 -4.53 -3.81
CA ASP A 114 -1.00 -5.98 -3.80
C ASP A 114 0.45 -6.40 -3.55
N ILE A 115 1.41 -5.54 -3.93
CA ILE A 115 2.84 -5.71 -3.65
C ILE A 115 3.14 -5.30 -2.21
N ASP A 116 2.71 -4.11 -1.82
CA ASP A 116 3.03 -3.53 -0.51
C ASP A 116 2.42 -4.39 0.62
N VAL A 117 1.16 -4.82 0.52
CA VAL A 117 0.52 -5.72 1.51
C VAL A 117 1.24 -7.07 1.61
N ALA A 118 1.65 -7.65 0.47
CA ALA A 118 2.41 -8.90 0.48
C ALA A 118 3.82 -8.74 1.05
N ALA A 119 4.47 -7.61 0.78
CA ALA A 119 5.78 -7.27 1.33
C ALA A 119 5.71 -7.04 2.84
N ILE A 120 4.64 -6.39 3.34
CA ILE A 120 4.38 -6.21 4.77
C ILE A 120 4.31 -7.56 5.50
N GLY A 121 3.56 -8.53 4.97
CA GLY A 121 3.49 -9.87 5.55
C GLY A 121 4.82 -10.64 5.57
N ARG A 122 5.80 -10.24 4.73
CA ARG A 122 7.17 -10.78 4.77
C ARG A 122 8.10 -9.97 5.69
N ALA A 123 7.87 -8.67 5.80
CA ALA A 123 8.63 -7.75 6.63
C ALA A 123 8.39 -7.99 8.13
N PHE A 124 7.16 -8.32 8.50
CA PHE A 124 6.72 -8.46 9.88
C PHE A 124 6.05 -9.82 10.08
N ALA A 125 6.80 -10.78 10.61
CA ALA A 125 6.38 -12.18 10.67
C ALA A 125 5.14 -12.43 11.56
N ASP A 126 4.83 -11.52 12.46
CA ASP A 126 3.65 -11.54 13.34
C ASP A 126 2.44 -10.81 12.75
N MET A 127 2.61 -10.06 11.65
CA MET A 127 1.53 -9.24 11.07
C MET A 127 1.02 -9.80 9.75
N ASN A 128 -0.30 -9.85 9.62
CA ASN A 128 -0.99 -10.22 8.39
C ASN A 128 -1.79 -9.04 7.83
N GLY A 129 -1.62 -8.76 6.54
CA GLY A 129 -2.36 -7.73 5.81
C GLY A 129 -3.32 -8.33 4.79
N THR A 130 -4.50 -7.74 4.62
CA THR A 130 -5.50 -8.19 3.64
C THR A 130 -6.25 -7.00 3.05
N ILE A 131 -6.47 -7.03 1.72
CA ILE A 131 -7.26 -6.02 1.01
C ILE A 131 -8.72 -6.51 0.97
N LEU A 132 -9.62 -5.79 1.63
CA LEU A 132 -11.04 -6.16 1.74
C LEU A 132 -11.88 -5.62 0.57
N CYS A 133 -11.63 -4.39 0.14
CA CYS A 133 -12.31 -3.76 -0.99
C CYS A 133 -11.42 -2.73 -1.69
N ARG A 134 -11.79 -2.32 -2.91
CA ARG A 134 -10.94 -1.48 -3.76
C ARG A 134 -11.77 -0.47 -4.54
N GLN A 135 -11.38 0.80 -4.50
CA GLN A 135 -11.93 1.81 -5.42
C GLN A 135 -11.73 1.43 -6.89
N ALA A 136 -10.60 0.79 -7.23
CA ALA A 136 -10.34 0.31 -8.59
C ALA A 136 -11.31 -0.80 -9.06
N SER A 137 -12.07 -1.41 -8.14
CA SER A 137 -13.13 -2.38 -8.41
C SER A 137 -14.55 -1.78 -8.37
N GLY A 138 -14.67 -0.45 -8.23
CA GLY A 138 -15.95 0.26 -8.19
C GLY A 138 -16.50 0.53 -6.79
N ASP A 139 -15.78 0.16 -5.72
CA ASP A 139 -16.15 0.52 -4.35
C ASP A 139 -15.93 2.02 -4.08
N CYS A 140 -16.60 2.57 -3.08
CA CYS A 140 -16.43 3.98 -2.70
C CYS A 140 -15.10 4.29 -1.98
N VAL A 141 -14.47 3.27 -1.40
CA VAL A 141 -13.22 3.35 -0.63
C VAL A 141 -12.36 2.09 -0.88
N CYS A 142 -11.07 2.16 -0.58
CA CYS A 142 -10.27 0.94 -0.37
C CYS A 142 -10.25 0.66 1.13
N VAL A 143 -10.34 -0.61 1.52
CA VAL A 143 -10.20 -1.01 2.92
C VAL A 143 -9.14 -2.09 3.03
N PHE A 144 -8.18 -1.87 3.91
CA PHE A 144 -7.13 -2.80 4.27
C PHE A 144 -7.30 -3.21 5.72
N LYS A 145 -7.16 -4.50 6.01
CA LYS A 145 -7.13 -5.02 7.36
C LYS A 145 -5.71 -5.47 7.67
N TYR A 146 -5.19 -5.04 8.82
CA TYR A 146 -3.95 -5.57 9.38
C TYR A 146 -4.23 -6.12 10.78
N GLU A 147 -3.63 -7.26 11.11
CA GLU A 147 -3.75 -7.87 12.44
C GLU A 147 -2.46 -8.59 12.85
N ARG A 148 -2.16 -8.60 14.16
CA ARG A 148 -1.09 -9.37 14.80
C ARG A 148 -1.50 -9.87 16.19
#